data_AF-A0A953CBF7-F1
#
_entry.id   AF-A0A953CBF7-F1
#
_cell.length_a   1.000
_cell.length_b   1.000
_cell.length_c   1.000
_cell.angle_alpha   90.00
_cell.angle_beta   90.00
_cell.angle_gamma   90.00
#
_symmetry.space_group_name_H-M   'P 1'
#
loop_
_entity.id
_entity.type
_entity.pdbx_description
1 polymer ?
#
loop_
_entity_poly.entity_id
_entity_poly.type
_entity_poly.pdbx_seq_one_letter_code
_entity_poly.pdbx_strand_id
1 'polypeptide(L)'
;MVPFAIRAVRAGAILVALLGFTAVAQAQAPSANQLKLAQQVVEVSGSARAFDSVIPQLFRQMYATYAQQNPDLSKELAGTLEGLIPEFEKRKEEIAVIVSRAFAEKFTEAELNDLLTFYNSPTGKKLIAQNPEILRDAYTKTQEWSGKLTQQLDKRLKEEMKKKGHTI
;
A
#
# COMPACT_ATOMS: atom_id res chain seq x y z
N MET A 1 -21.65 1.88 57.43
CA MET A 1 -21.58 0.72 56.52
C MET A 1 -20.37 -0.09 56.91
N VAL A 2 -20.62 -1.34 57.31
CA VAL A 2 -19.74 -2.18 58.15
C VAL A 2 -18.65 -2.84 57.28
N PRO A 3 -17.38 -2.87 57.74
CA PRO A 3 -16.28 -3.50 57.03
C PRO A 3 -16.37 -5.03 57.12
N PHE A 4 -16.12 -5.74 56.01
CA PHE A 4 -16.01 -7.20 56.04
C PHE A 4 -14.58 -7.64 56.32
N ALA A 5 -14.49 -8.42 57.39
CA ALA A 5 -13.33 -8.94 58.09
C ALA A 5 -12.35 -9.76 57.24
N ILE A 6 -11.07 -9.63 57.61
CA ILE A 6 -10.01 -10.60 57.37
C ILE A 6 -10.30 -11.85 58.22
N ARG A 7 -10.31 -13.03 57.58
CA ARG A 7 -10.10 -14.32 58.25
C ARG A 7 -9.05 -15.12 57.49
N ALA A 8 -8.21 -15.78 58.26
CA ALA A 8 -6.90 -16.28 57.88
C ALA A 8 -6.87 -17.78 57.56
N VAL A 9 -5.73 -18.17 56.98
CA VAL A 9 -5.07 -19.49 56.99
C VAL A 9 -5.57 -20.54 55.98
N ARG A 10 -4.69 -20.87 55.03
CA ARG A 10 -4.00 -22.18 54.98
C ARG A 10 -2.80 -22.13 54.03
N ALA A 11 -1.67 -22.60 54.56
CA ALA A 11 -0.43 -22.81 53.85
C ALA A 11 -0.62 -23.77 52.68
N GLY A 12 -0.03 -23.43 51.54
CA GLY A 12 0.10 -24.27 50.37
C GLY A 12 1.23 -23.73 49.51
N ALA A 13 2.43 -24.26 49.73
CA ALA A 13 3.57 -23.96 48.89
C ALA A 13 3.35 -24.57 47.49
N ILE A 14 3.18 -23.71 46.48
CA ILE A 14 3.49 -24.06 45.09
C ILE A 14 4.27 -22.88 44.52
N LEU A 15 5.59 -23.05 44.46
CA LEU A 15 6.48 -22.25 43.63
C LEU A 15 6.12 -22.51 42.16
N VAL A 16 5.22 -21.72 41.59
CA VAL A 16 5.13 -21.58 40.13
C VAL A 16 5.98 -20.38 39.75
N ALA A 17 7.22 -20.65 39.35
CA ALA A 17 8.05 -19.68 38.65
C ALA A 17 7.43 -19.40 37.27
N LEU A 18 6.50 -18.45 37.22
CA LEU A 18 6.06 -17.78 36.00
C LEU A 18 7.17 -16.84 35.53
N LEU A 19 8.25 -17.41 34.99
CA LEU A 19 9.08 -16.69 34.03
C LEU A 19 8.32 -16.66 32.73
N GLY A 20 7.44 -15.67 32.61
CA GLY A 20 6.85 -15.28 31.34
C GLY A 20 7.96 -14.85 30.40
N PHE A 21 8.44 -15.78 29.58
CA PHE A 21 9.10 -15.44 28.34
C PHE A 21 8.08 -14.68 27.50
N THR A 22 8.17 -13.36 27.52
CA THR A 22 7.72 -12.58 26.37
C THR A 22 8.67 -12.95 25.25
N ALA A 23 8.31 -14.00 24.49
CA ALA A 23 8.89 -14.23 23.20
C ALA A 23 8.51 -13.01 22.36
N VAL A 24 9.40 -12.01 22.35
CA VAL A 24 9.48 -11.08 21.24
C VAL A 24 9.68 -12.00 20.05
N ALA A 25 8.64 -12.21 19.25
CA ALA A 25 8.74 -12.92 18.00
C ALA A 25 9.75 -12.14 17.16
N GLN A 26 11.03 -12.50 17.26
CA GLN A 26 12.03 -12.05 16.31
C GLN A 26 11.49 -12.53 14.97
N ALA A 27 11.14 -11.58 14.10
CA ALA A 27 10.75 -11.88 12.75
C ALA A 27 11.89 -12.69 12.13
N GLN A 28 11.70 -14.01 12.05
CA GLN A 28 12.66 -14.89 11.42
C GLN A 28 12.77 -14.45 9.96
N ALA A 29 13.99 -14.34 9.45
CA ALA A 29 14.20 -14.03 8.05
C ALA A 29 13.45 -15.05 7.19
N PRO A 30 12.79 -14.64 6.10
CA PRO A 30 12.01 -15.57 5.28
C PRO A 30 12.86 -16.72 4.75
N SER A 31 12.27 -17.91 4.71
CA SER A 31 12.91 -19.09 4.11
C SER A 31 13.20 -18.86 2.61
N ALA A 32 14.14 -19.62 2.06
CA ALA A 32 14.40 -19.59 0.61
C ALA A 32 13.15 -19.97 -0.21
N ASN A 33 12.30 -20.85 0.33
CA ASN A 33 11.06 -21.24 -0.33
C ASN A 33 10.00 -20.13 -0.24
N GLN A 34 9.87 -19.44 0.91
CA GLN A 34 9.01 -18.25 1.03
C GLN A 34 9.40 -17.16 0.03
N LEU A 35 10.71 -16.88 -0.12
CA LEU A 35 11.19 -15.90 -1.10
C LEU A 35 10.82 -16.30 -2.52
N LYS A 36 10.99 -17.57 -2.89
CA LYS A 36 10.63 -18.08 -4.22
C LYS A 36 9.13 -17.98 -4.48
N LEU A 37 8.29 -18.40 -3.53
CA LEU A 37 6.83 -18.30 -3.66
C LEU A 37 6.37 -16.84 -3.74
N ALA A 38 6.97 -15.96 -2.94
CA ALA A 38 6.65 -14.54 -2.98
C ALA A 38 7.04 -13.87 -4.30
N GLN A 39 8.17 -14.26 -4.91
CA GLN A 39 8.54 -13.82 -6.26
C GLN A 39 7.47 -14.21 -7.28
N GLN A 40 7.01 -15.46 -7.25
CA GLN A 40 5.94 -15.91 -8.12
C GLN A 40 4.64 -15.13 -7.87
N VAL A 41 4.28 -14.87 -6.62
CA VAL A 41 3.08 -14.08 -6.27
C VAL A 41 3.16 -12.70 -6.88
N VAL A 42 4.29 -11.99 -6.71
CA VAL A 42 4.51 -10.64 -7.24
C VAL A 42 4.44 -10.62 -8.77
N GLU A 43 4.98 -11.64 -9.42
CA GLU A 43 4.93 -11.80 -10.87
C GLU A 43 3.48 -11.97 -11.35
N VAL A 44 2.73 -12.94 -10.79
CA VAL A 44 1.37 -13.23 -11.26
C VAL A 44 0.35 -12.17 -10.87
N SER A 45 0.52 -11.51 -9.73
CA SER A 45 -0.37 -10.41 -9.30
C SER A 45 -0.04 -9.11 -10.05
N GLY A 46 1.20 -8.96 -10.53
CA GLY A 46 1.74 -7.72 -11.04
C GLY A 46 1.86 -6.64 -9.97
N SER A 47 2.00 -7.00 -8.69
CA SER A 47 2.08 -6.05 -7.56
C SER A 47 3.25 -5.07 -7.67
N ALA A 48 4.33 -5.45 -8.35
CA ALA A 48 5.46 -4.55 -8.60
C ALA A 48 5.07 -3.31 -9.43
N ARG A 49 4.03 -3.41 -10.27
CA ARG A 49 3.58 -2.29 -11.14
C ARG A 49 3.12 -1.05 -10.37
N ALA A 50 2.75 -1.22 -9.09
CA ALA A 50 2.45 -0.09 -8.23
C ALA A 50 3.63 0.90 -8.07
N PHE A 51 4.85 0.43 -8.39
CA PHE A 51 6.09 1.19 -8.27
C PHE A 51 6.73 1.53 -9.63
N ASP A 52 6.03 1.31 -10.74
CA ASP A 52 6.55 1.60 -12.09
C ASP A 52 6.93 3.08 -12.28
N SER A 53 6.34 3.97 -11.48
CA SER A 53 6.62 5.41 -11.53
C SER A 53 7.90 5.84 -10.81
N VAL A 54 8.51 4.97 -9.99
CA VAL A 54 9.66 5.34 -9.14
C VAL A 54 10.84 5.84 -9.98
N ILE A 55 11.28 5.05 -10.96
CA ILE A 55 12.42 5.40 -11.82
C ILE A 55 12.11 6.67 -12.65
N PRO A 56 10.97 6.75 -13.38
CA PRO A 56 10.62 7.97 -14.10
C PRO A 56 10.53 9.22 -13.21
N GLN A 57 10.09 9.08 -11.96
CA GLN A 57 10.02 10.19 -11.01
C GLN A 57 11.40 10.67 -10.59
N LEU A 58 12.36 9.76 -10.36
CA LEU A 58 13.76 10.12 -10.08
C LEU A 58 14.37 10.90 -11.25
N PHE A 59 14.15 10.45 -12.49
CA PHE A 59 14.63 11.16 -13.69
C PHE A 59 14.02 12.55 -13.81
N ARG A 60 12.71 12.69 -13.62
CA ARG A 60 12.03 14.00 -13.62
C ARG A 60 12.55 14.92 -12.53
N GLN A 61 12.80 14.39 -11.33
CA GLN A 61 13.34 15.15 -10.22
C GLN A 61 14.76 15.63 -10.51
N MET A 62 15.64 14.75 -11.02
CA MET A 62 16.98 15.13 -11.45
C MET A 62 16.93 16.22 -12.52
N TYR A 63 16.11 16.04 -13.56
CA TYR A 63 15.93 17.05 -14.59
C TYR A 63 15.54 18.40 -13.99
N ALA A 64 14.51 18.43 -13.14
CA ALA A 64 14.03 19.66 -12.52
C ALA A 64 15.11 20.37 -11.71
N THR A 65 15.89 19.63 -10.92
CA THR A 65 17.00 20.19 -10.11
C THR A 65 18.11 20.76 -10.99
N TYR A 66 18.60 20.01 -11.97
CA TYR A 66 19.74 20.45 -12.79
C TYR A 66 19.36 21.51 -13.81
N ALA A 67 18.16 21.45 -14.40
CA ALA A 67 17.66 22.46 -15.33
C ALA A 67 17.39 23.80 -14.61
N GLN A 68 16.95 23.77 -13.35
CA GLN A 68 16.81 24.99 -12.55
C GLN A 68 18.17 25.68 -12.30
N GLN A 69 19.21 24.89 -12.04
CA GLN A 69 20.57 25.39 -11.79
C GLN A 69 21.29 25.79 -13.08
N ASN A 70 20.94 25.17 -14.21
CA ASN A 70 21.61 25.36 -15.50
C ASN A 70 20.56 25.51 -16.62
N PRO A 71 19.82 26.63 -16.68
CA PRO A 71 18.72 26.80 -17.64
C PRO A 71 19.17 26.64 -19.09
N ASP A 72 20.37 27.15 -19.43
CA ASP A 72 20.94 27.09 -20.78
C ASP A 72 21.23 25.65 -21.24
N LEU A 73 21.41 24.71 -20.31
CA LEU A 73 21.69 23.29 -20.59
C LEU A 73 20.42 22.42 -20.61
N SER A 74 19.23 22.98 -20.42
CA SER A 74 17.98 22.20 -20.25
C SER A 74 17.76 21.17 -21.37
N LYS A 75 18.01 21.54 -22.62
CA LYS A 75 17.82 20.63 -23.77
C LYS A 75 18.84 19.48 -23.77
N GLU A 76 20.10 19.78 -23.45
CA GLU A 76 21.17 18.78 -23.38
C GLU A 76 20.97 17.84 -22.19
N LEU A 77 20.55 18.38 -21.04
CA LEU A 77 20.17 17.61 -19.86
C LEU A 77 19.01 16.66 -20.17
N ALA A 78 17.97 17.12 -20.88
CA ALA A 78 16.84 16.29 -21.27
C ALA A 78 17.29 15.12 -22.17
N GLY A 79 18.06 15.41 -23.22
CA GLY A 79 18.56 14.36 -24.13
C GLY A 79 19.51 13.37 -23.45
N THR A 80 20.37 13.86 -22.54
CA THR A 80 21.26 13.01 -21.76
C THR A 80 20.48 12.08 -20.84
N LEU A 81 19.50 12.61 -20.10
CA LEU A 81 18.65 11.79 -19.24
C LEU A 81 17.81 10.80 -20.05
N GLU A 82 17.27 11.19 -21.20
CA GLU A 82 16.54 10.28 -22.08
C GLU A 82 17.42 9.11 -22.54
N GLY A 83 18.68 9.37 -22.88
CA GLY A 83 19.65 8.33 -23.24
C GLY A 83 19.98 7.35 -22.11
N LEU A 84 19.83 7.75 -20.85
CA LEU A 84 20.07 6.91 -19.68
C LEU A 84 18.87 6.03 -19.30
N ILE A 85 17.65 6.35 -19.78
CA ILE A 85 16.44 5.60 -19.43
C ILE A 85 16.59 4.08 -19.65
N PRO A 86 17.07 3.58 -20.81
CA PRO A 86 17.16 2.13 -21.06
C PRO A 86 18.10 1.39 -20.11
N GLU A 87 19.13 2.05 -19.58
CA GLU A 87 20.02 1.47 -18.59
C GLU A 87 19.30 1.26 -17.25
N PHE A 88 18.61 2.30 -16.77
CA PHE A 88 17.97 2.28 -15.47
C PHE A 88 16.64 1.51 -15.47
N GLU A 89 15.93 1.46 -16.59
CA GLU A 89 14.73 0.64 -16.76
C GLU A 89 14.99 -0.85 -16.46
N LYS A 90 16.20 -1.34 -16.73
CA LYS A 90 16.60 -2.72 -16.38
C LYS A 90 16.63 -2.98 -14.87
N ARG A 91 16.72 -1.92 -14.05
CA ARG A 91 16.67 -2.02 -12.58
C ARG A 91 15.27 -2.21 -12.03
N LYS A 92 14.23 -2.23 -12.86
CA LYS A 92 12.86 -2.59 -12.42
C LYS A 92 12.78 -3.96 -11.76
N GLU A 93 13.66 -4.88 -12.14
CA GLU A 93 13.78 -6.19 -11.47
C GLU A 93 14.16 -6.06 -9.99
N GLU A 94 14.97 -5.05 -9.62
CA GLU A 94 15.32 -4.79 -8.22
C GLU A 94 14.07 -4.44 -7.40
N ILE A 95 13.13 -3.67 -7.98
CA ILE A 95 11.85 -3.35 -7.34
C ILE A 95 11.04 -4.63 -7.12
N ALA A 96 10.98 -5.52 -8.12
CA ALA A 96 10.28 -6.79 -7.97
C ALA A 96 10.88 -7.63 -6.82
N VAL A 97 12.20 -7.66 -6.67
CA VAL A 97 12.88 -8.34 -5.55
C VAL A 97 12.53 -7.71 -4.21
N ILE A 98 12.51 -6.38 -4.11
CA ILE A 98 12.14 -5.65 -2.88
C ILE A 98 10.70 -5.99 -2.48
N VAL A 99 9.75 -5.92 -3.43
CA VAL A 99 8.34 -6.24 -3.16
C VAL A 99 8.18 -7.71 -2.79
N SER A 100 8.88 -8.63 -3.46
CA SER A 100 8.84 -10.06 -3.15
C SER A 100 9.31 -10.35 -1.74
N ARG A 101 10.38 -9.68 -1.28
CA ARG A 101 10.84 -9.80 0.10
C ARG A 101 9.77 -9.33 1.10
N ALA A 102 9.11 -8.21 0.81
CA ALA A 102 8.01 -7.73 1.65
C ALA A 102 6.86 -8.74 1.73
N PHE A 103 6.49 -9.43 0.64
CA PHE A 103 5.52 -10.53 0.69
C PHE A 103 6.02 -11.70 1.55
N ALA A 104 7.26 -12.14 1.35
CA ALA A 104 7.84 -13.25 2.09
C ALA A 104 7.92 -12.99 3.62
N GLU A 105 8.06 -11.73 4.03
CA GLU A 105 8.06 -11.31 5.44
C GLU A 105 6.66 -11.20 6.06
N LYS A 106 5.60 -11.13 5.24
CA LYS A 106 4.22 -10.92 5.71
C LYS A 106 3.32 -12.13 5.55
N PHE A 107 3.69 -13.09 4.71
CA PHE A 107 2.90 -14.27 4.42
C PHE A 107 3.70 -15.55 4.68
N THR A 108 3.00 -16.53 5.23
CA THR A 108 3.50 -17.90 5.36
C THR A 108 3.58 -18.60 4.00
N GLU A 109 4.31 -19.71 3.91
CA GLU A 109 4.37 -20.49 2.66
C GLU A 109 2.98 -20.98 2.22
N ALA A 110 2.11 -21.35 3.15
CA ALA A 110 0.74 -21.77 2.86
C ALA A 110 -0.06 -20.62 2.22
N GLU A 111 -0.03 -19.43 2.82
CA GLU A 111 -0.77 -18.27 2.30
C GLU A 111 -0.21 -17.79 0.95
N LEU A 112 1.11 -17.86 0.74
CA LEU A 112 1.70 -17.57 -0.56
C LEU A 112 1.21 -18.54 -1.65
N ASN A 113 1.06 -19.82 -1.33
CA ASN A 113 0.48 -20.81 -2.26
C ASN A 113 -1.02 -20.55 -2.53
N ASP A 114 -1.78 -20.13 -1.51
CA ASP A 114 -3.18 -19.76 -1.69
C ASP A 114 -3.31 -18.54 -2.61
N LEU A 115 -2.45 -17.53 -2.44
CA LEU A 115 -2.36 -16.38 -3.34
C LEU A 115 -2.01 -16.79 -4.78
N LEU A 116 -1.04 -17.68 -4.96
CA LEU A 116 -0.69 -18.21 -6.28
C LEU A 116 -1.88 -18.93 -6.91
N THR A 117 -2.59 -19.76 -6.15
CA THR A 117 -3.77 -20.47 -6.62
C THR A 117 -4.84 -19.50 -7.09
N PHE A 118 -5.12 -18.47 -6.29
CA PHE A 118 -6.10 -17.45 -6.62
C PHE A 118 -5.70 -16.65 -7.87
N TYR A 119 -4.52 -16.05 -7.90
CA TYR A 119 -4.08 -15.21 -9.02
C TYR A 119 -3.90 -15.98 -10.33
N ASN A 120 -3.61 -17.28 -10.27
CA ASN A 120 -3.57 -18.12 -11.47
C ASN A 120 -4.94 -18.60 -11.96
N SER A 121 -5.98 -18.53 -11.13
CA SER A 121 -7.34 -18.90 -11.52
C SER A 121 -7.88 -17.97 -12.64
N PRO A 122 -8.85 -18.43 -13.46
CA PRO A 122 -9.49 -17.58 -14.47
C PRO A 122 -10.07 -16.28 -13.88
N THR A 123 -10.66 -16.35 -12.69
CA THR A 123 -11.21 -15.19 -11.99
C THR A 123 -10.13 -14.25 -11.49
N GLY A 124 -9.03 -14.78 -10.93
CA GLY A 124 -7.90 -13.96 -10.47
C GLY A 124 -7.24 -13.20 -11.61
N LYS A 125 -6.99 -13.87 -12.74
CA LYS A 125 -6.47 -13.23 -13.96
C LYS A 125 -7.43 -12.17 -14.50
N LYS A 126 -8.74 -12.47 -14.54
CA LYS A 126 -9.76 -11.49 -14.96
C LYS A 126 -9.76 -10.27 -14.03
N LEU A 127 -9.67 -10.46 -12.71
CA LEU A 127 -9.60 -9.37 -11.75
C LEU A 127 -8.39 -8.47 -12.05
N ILE A 128 -7.19 -9.03 -12.19
CA ILE A 128 -5.98 -8.24 -12.50
C ILE A 128 -6.15 -7.44 -13.79
N ALA A 129 -6.69 -8.06 -14.84
CA ALA A 129 -6.86 -7.42 -16.14
C ALA A 129 -7.92 -6.31 -16.12
N GLN A 130 -9.02 -6.50 -15.38
CA GLN A 130 -10.16 -5.59 -15.35
C GLN A 130 -10.04 -4.48 -14.29
N ASN A 131 -9.19 -4.66 -13.27
CA ASN A 131 -9.08 -3.73 -12.15
C ASN A 131 -8.85 -2.26 -12.58
N PRO A 132 -7.96 -1.93 -13.56
CA PRO A 132 -7.79 -0.56 -14.01
C PRO A 132 -9.06 0.06 -14.60
N GLU A 133 -9.83 -0.73 -15.37
CA GLU A 133 -11.09 -0.29 -15.98
C GLU A 133 -12.18 -0.09 -14.93
N ILE A 134 -12.29 -1.02 -13.97
CA ILE A 134 -13.20 -0.92 -12.83
C ILE A 134 -12.93 0.37 -12.04
N LEU A 135 -11.66 0.67 -11.74
CA LEU A 135 -11.29 1.90 -11.02
C LEU A 135 -11.59 3.16 -11.83
N ARG A 136 -11.33 3.15 -13.14
CA ARG A 136 -11.67 4.26 -14.04
C ARG A 136 -13.18 4.54 -14.03
N ASP A 137 -13.99 3.50 -14.18
CA ASP A 137 -15.45 3.61 -14.16
C ASP A 137 -15.99 4.07 -12.80
N ALA A 138 -15.43 3.55 -11.70
CA ALA A 138 -15.79 3.96 -10.35
C ALA A 138 -15.48 5.45 -10.13
N TYR A 139 -14.35 5.94 -10.62
CA TYR A 139 -13.99 7.35 -10.57
C TYR A 139 -15.01 8.21 -11.33
N THR A 140 -15.31 7.89 -12.59
CA THR A 140 -16.29 8.64 -13.39
C THR A 140 -17.65 8.73 -12.70
N LYS A 141 -18.16 7.60 -12.19
CA LYS A 141 -19.46 7.56 -11.48
C LYS A 141 -19.44 8.38 -10.19
N THR A 142 -18.31 8.41 -9.49
CA THR A 142 -18.15 9.23 -8.28
C THR A 142 -18.17 10.72 -8.61
N GLN A 143 -17.58 11.13 -9.74
CA GLN A 143 -17.64 12.52 -10.21
C GLN A 143 -19.06 12.95 -10.58
N GLU A 144 -19.84 12.08 -11.21
CA GLU A 144 -21.25 12.35 -11.49
C GLU A 144 -22.08 12.48 -10.20
N TRP A 145 -21.85 11.58 -9.25
CA TRP A 145 -22.51 11.63 -7.94
C TRP A 145 -22.14 12.91 -7.16
N SER A 146 -20.87 13.32 -7.17
CA SER A 146 -20.42 14.52 -6.46
C SER A 146 -21.05 15.79 -7.03
N GLY A 147 -21.17 15.88 -8.36
CA GLY A 147 -21.88 16.99 -9.02
C GLY A 147 -23.34 17.10 -8.57
N LYS A 148 -24.05 15.97 -8.47
CA LYS A 148 -25.44 15.93 -7.95
C LYS A 148 -25.51 16.34 -6.48
N LEU A 149 -24.56 15.89 -5.65
CA LEU A 149 -24.49 16.25 -4.24
C LEU A 149 -24.26 17.75 -4.07
N THR A 150 -23.33 18.35 -4.84
CA THR A 150 -23.08 19.80 -4.81
C THR A 150 -24.33 20.62 -5.12
N GLN A 151 -25.12 20.21 -6.11
CA GLN A 151 -26.40 20.87 -6.42
C GLN A 151 -27.40 20.81 -5.27
N GLN A 152 -27.50 19.64 -4.61
CA GLN A 152 -28.39 19.48 -3.45
C GLN A 152 -27.91 20.31 -2.25
N LEU A 153 -26.60 20.33 -2.00
CA LEU A 153 -25.98 21.13 -0.94
C LEU A 153 -26.19 22.63 -1.19
N ASP A 154 -25.99 23.12 -2.41
CA ASP A 154 -26.24 24.52 -2.76
C ASP A 154 -27.70 24.91 -2.48
N LYS A 155 -28.66 24.11 -2.97
CA LYS A 155 -30.08 24.36 -2.72
C LYS A 155 -30.38 24.41 -1.23
N ARG A 156 -29.86 23.44 -0.46
CA ARG A 156 -30.13 23.38 0.98
C ARG A 156 -29.47 24.54 1.73
N LEU A 157 -28.26 24.91 1.37
CA LEU A 157 -27.56 26.05 1.95
C LEU A 157 -28.37 27.35 1.75
N LYS A 158 -28.86 27.59 0.54
CA LYS A 158 -29.69 28.76 0.22
C LYS A 158 -30.98 28.78 1.03
N GLU A 159 -31.66 27.63 1.15
CA GLU A 159 -32.86 27.51 2.00
C GLU A 159 -32.57 27.85 3.47
N GLU A 160 -31.47 27.34 4.02
CA GLU A 160 -31.10 27.60 5.42
C GLU A 160 -30.66 29.05 5.66
N MET A 161 -29.93 29.65 4.72
CA MET A 161 -29.54 31.05 4.82
C MET A 161 -30.74 31.99 4.69
N LYS A 162 -31.70 31.66 3.81
CA LYS A 162 -32.96 32.39 3.69
C LYS A 162 -33.75 32.38 5.00
N LYS A 163 -33.81 31.24 5.72
CA LYS A 163 -34.43 31.16 7.06
C LYS A 163 -33.75 32.07 8.08
N LYS A 164 -32.46 32.32 7.91
CA LYS A 164 -31.66 33.25 8.74
C LYS A 164 -31.77 34.71 8.29
N GLY A 165 -32.59 35.02 7.28
CA GLY A 165 -32.77 36.38 6.76
C GLY A 165 -31.73 36.81 5.73
N HIS A 166 -30.89 35.90 5.24
CA HIS A 166 -29.88 36.18 4.22
C HIS A 166 -30.26 35.53 2.88
N THR A 167 -30.31 36.30 1.80
CA THR A 167 -30.54 35.75 0.44
C THR A 167 -29.20 35.60 -0.28
N ILE A 168 -28.85 34.36 -0.61
CA ILE A 168 -27.65 33.95 -1.37
C ILE A 168 -28.03 32.90 -2.42
#